data_AF-A0A954JE39-F1
#
_entry.id   AF-A0A954JE39-F1
#
_cell.length_a   1.000
_cell.length_b   1.000
_cell.length_c   1.000
_cell.angle_alpha   90.00
_cell.angle_beta   90.00
_cell.angle_gamma   90.00
#
_symmetry.space_group_name_H-M   'P 1'
#
loop_
_entity.id
_entity.type
_entity.pdbx_description
1 polymer ?
#
loop_
_entity_poly.entity_id
_entity_poly.type
_entity_poly.pdbx_seq_one_letter_code
_entity_poly.pdbx_strand_id
1 'polypeptide(L)' 'RKQLAEYGAIVVDAPIVIEENTITSTSPATAIEVALTLVEKLTTKENAQRIRQLMGFTVPSEMG' A
#
# COMPACT_ATOMS: atom_id res chain seq x y z
N ARG A 1 9.72 -15.59 -2.50
CA ARG A 1 10.74 -14.96 -1.64
C ARG A 1 12.16 -15.32 -2.07
N LYS A 2 12.51 -16.61 -2.18
CA LYS A 2 13.85 -17.05 -2.61
C LYS A 2 14.30 -16.46 -3.96
N GLN A 3 13.41 -16.45 -4.95
CA GLN A 3 13.68 -15.88 -6.27
C GLN A 3 13.98 -14.36 -6.27
N LEU A 4 13.35 -13.59 -5.38
CA LEU A 4 13.61 -12.14 -5.28
C LEU A 4 15.00 -11.88 -4.67
N ALA A 5 15.36 -12.65 -3.65
CA ALA A 5 16.69 -12.58 -3.05
C ALA A 5 17.79 -12.99 -4.04
N GLU A 6 17.52 -13.96 -4.92
CA GLU A 6 18.43 -14.36 -6.01
C GLU A 6 18.67 -13.23 -7.02
N TYR A 7 17.71 -12.32 -7.20
CA TYR A 7 17.87 -11.10 -8.01
C TYR A 7 18.52 -9.93 -7.23
N GLY A 8 18.97 -10.15 -5.99
CA GLY A 8 19.62 -9.13 -5.15
C GLY A 8 18.66 -8.21 -4.40
N ALA A 9 17.34 -8.48 -4.43
CA ALA A 9 16.38 -7.70 -3.65
C ALA A 9 16.50 -8.00 -2.14
N ILE A 10 16.43 -6.95 -1.32
CA ILE A 10 16.33 -7.10 0.14
C ILE A 10 14.88 -7.49 0.45
N VAL A 11 14.65 -8.76 0.80
CA VAL A 11 13.31 -9.27 1.10
C VAL A 11 12.91 -8.88 2.52
N VAL A 12 11.91 -8.01 2.63
CA VAL A 12 11.31 -7.60 3.91
C VAL A 12 10.03 -8.41 4.18
N ASP A 13 9.83 -8.84 5.43
CA ASP A 13 8.62 -9.54 5.85
C ASP A 13 7.50 -8.55 6.20
N ALA A 14 6.96 -7.87 5.18
CA ALA A 14 5.87 -6.91 5.30
C ALA A 14 4.83 -7.12 4.19
N PRO A 15 3.53 -6.80 4.43
CA PRO A 15 2.49 -6.97 3.43
C PRO A 15 2.66 -6.03 2.22
N ILE A 16 3.18 -4.82 2.45
CA ILE A 16 3.52 -3.81 1.45
C ILE A 16 4.90 -3.24 1.78
N VAL A 17 5.74 -3.04 0.76
CA VAL A 17 7.03 -2.33 0.87
C VAL A 17 7.03 -1.22 -0.18
N ILE A 18 7.42 -0.01 0.25
CA ILE A 18 7.53 1.17 -0.60
C ILE A 18 8.99 1.61 -0.58
N GLU A 19 9.62 1.65 -1.75
CA GLU A 19 10.98 2.13 -1.94
C GLU A 19 10.97 3.14 -3.08
N GLU A 20 11.24 4.42 -2.77
CA GLU A 20 11.15 5.53 -3.71
C GLU A 20 9.80 5.55 -4.47
N ASN A 21 9.83 5.16 -5.75
CA ASN A 21 8.71 5.11 -6.68
C ASN A 21 8.18 3.69 -6.94
N THR A 22 8.76 2.68 -6.29
CA THR A 22 8.35 1.28 -6.41
C THR A 22 7.51 0.87 -5.22
N ILE A 23 6.35 0.27 -5.49
CA ILE A 23 5.49 -0.34 -4.46
C ILE A 23 5.42 -1.84 -4.77
N THR A 24 5.78 -2.68 -3.80
CA THR A 24 5.62 -4.13 -3.89
C THR A 24 4.65 -4.62 -2.82
N SER A 25 3.86 -5.64 -3.14
CA SER A 25 2.90 -6.22 -2.18
C SER A 25 2.81 -7.73 -2.32
N THR A 26 2.34 -8.38 -1.25
CA THR A 26 2.44 -9.85 -1.11
C THR A 26 1.14 -10.61 -1.40
N SER A 27 -0.01 -9.94 -1.51
CA SER A 27 -1.30 -10.60 -1.75
C SER A 27 -2.39 -9.67 -2.29
N PRO A 28 -3.44 -10.20 -2.95
CA PRO A 28 -4.59 -9.40 -3.42
C PRO A 28 -5.30 -8.59 -2.33
N ALA A 29 -5.27 -9.05 -1.07
CA ALA A 29 -5.86 -8.34 0.05
C ALA A 29 -5.26 -6.94 0.27
N THR A 30 -4.03 -6.71 -0.19
CA THR A 30 -3.32 -5.42 -0.09
C THR A 30 -3.57 -4.48 -1.27
N ALA A 31 -4.28 -4.92 -2.31
CA ALA A 31 -4.39 -4.18 -3.58
C ALA A 31 -5.00 -2.78 -3.41
N ILE A 32 -6.00 -2.65 -2.52
CA ILE A 32 -6.66 -1.37 -2.23
C ILE A 32 -5.70 -0.40 -1.56
N GLU A 33 -4.89 -0.90 -0.62
CA GLU A 33 -3.92 -0.07 0.08
C GLU A 33 -2.81 0.39 -0.86
N VAL A 34 -2.31 -0.48 -1.74
CA VAL A 34 -1.37 -0.09 -2.81
C VAL A 34 -1.96 1.01 -3.71
N ALA A 35 -3.21 0.86 -4.15
CA ALA A 35 -3.87 1.85 -5.00
C ALA A 35 -4.03 3.20 -4.29
N LEU A 36 -4.46 3.19 -3.02
CA LEU A 36 -4.61 4.42 -2.24
C LEU A 36 -3.27 5.09 -1.93
N THR A 37 -2.21 4.31 -1.69
CA THR A 37 -0.83 4.83 -1.57
C THR A 37 -0.38 5.51 -2.86
N LEU A 38 -0.69 4.94 -4.03
CA LEU A 38 -0.34 5.56 -5.30
C LEU A 38 -1.13 6.86 -5.52
N VAL A 39 -2.43 6.87 -5.22
CA VAL A 39 -3.25 8.07 -5.25
C VAL A 39 -2.68 9.15 -4.33
N GLU A 40 -2.29 8.82 -3.11
CA GLU A 40 -1.67 9.74 -2.17
C GLU A 40 -0.36 10.33 -2.72
N LYS A 41 0.54 9.49 -3.26
CA LYS A 41 1.81 9.93 -3.86
C LYS A 41 1.63 10.87 -5.06
N LEU A 42 0.58 10.68 -5.86
CA LEU A 42 0.32 11.45 -7.08
C LEU A 42 -0.57 12.67 -6.87
N THR A 43 -1.26 12.74 -5.74
CA THR A 43 -2.23 13.81 -5.45
C THR A 43 -1.96 14.40 -4.07
N THR A 44 -2.81 14.10 -3.09
CA THR A 44 -2.60 14.43 -1.68
C THR A 44 -3.19 13.33 -0.80
N LYS A 45 -2.80 13.33 0.48
CA LYS A 45 -3.35 12.43 1.49
C LYS A 45 -4.85 12.61 1.68
N GLU A 46 -5.33 13.84 1.66
CA GLU A 46 -6.75 14.18 1.81
C GLU A 46 -7.57 13.61 0.65
N ASN A 47 -7.04 13.68 -0.58
CA ASN A 47 -7.69 13.11 -1.75
C ASN A 47 -7.76 11.57 -1.68
N ALA A 48 -6.67 10.92 -1.26
CA ALA A 48 -6.66 9.48 -1.05
C ALA A 48 -7.66 9.04 0.04
N GLN A 49 -7.76 9.79 1.14
CA GLN A 49 -8.75 9.55 2.20
C GLN A 49 -10.19 9.75 1.72
N ARG A 50 -10.44 10.80 0.93
CA ARG A 50 -11.75 11.03 0.30
C ARG A 50 -12.13 9.86 -0.61
N ILE A 51 -11.21 9.39 -1.45
CA ILE A 51 -11.46 8.25 -2.35
C ILE A 51 -11.70 6.96 -1.55
N ARG A 52 -10.93 6.71 -0.49
CA ARG A 52 -11.15 5.57 0.43
C ARG A 52 -12.57 5.55 0.98
N GLN A 53 -13.07 6.70 1.46
CA GLN A 53 -14.44 6.84 1.96
C GLN A 53 -15.48 6.60 0.86
N LEU A 54 -15.28 7.17 -0.34
CA LEU A 54 -16.19 6.97 -1.48
C LEU A 54 -16.26 5.51 -1.94
N MET A 55 -15.17 4.75 -1.77
CA MET A 55 -15.11 3.32 -2.07
C MET A 55 -15.71 2.44 -0.96
N GLY A 56 -16.16 3.02 0.16
CA GLY A 56 -16.77 2.29 1.28
C GLY A 56 -15.77 1.61 2.22
N PHE A 57 -14.47 1.93 2.12
CA PHE A 57 -13.47 1.43 3.07
C PHE A 57 -13.46 2.32 4.31
N THR A 58 -13.85 1.78 5.46
CA THR A 58 -13.76 2.52 6.72
C THR A 58 -12.32 2.56 7.20
N VAL A 59 -11.86 3.73 7.66
CA VAL A 59 -10.81 3.73 8.69
C VAL A 59 -11.46 3.15 9.95
N PRO A 60 -10.82 2.19 10.64
CA PRO A 60 -11.29 1.80 11.96
C PRO A 60 -11.48 3.09 12.76
N SER A 61 -12.69 3.32 13.28
CA SER A 61 -12.89 4.37 14.27
C SER A 61 -11.84 4.15 15.35
N GLU A 62 -11.07 5.18 15.67
CA GLU A 62 -10.08 5.14 16.75
C GLU A 62 -10.69 4.33 17.90
N MET A 63 -10.08 3.17 18.20
CA MET A 63 -10.44 2.41 19.39
C MET A 63 -10.08 3.33 20.55
N GLY A 64 -11.11 3.99 21.09
CA GLY A 64 -11.02 4.74 22.33
C GLY A 64 -10.74 3.83 23.52
#